data_AF-A0A6N6ZES2-F1
#
_entry.id   AF-A0A6N6ZES2-F1
#
_cell.length_a   1.000
_cell.length_b   1.000
_cell.length_c   1.000
_cell.angle_alpha   90.00
_cell.angle_beta   90.00
_cell.angle_gamma   90.00
#
_symmetry.space_group_name_H-M   'P 1'
#
loop_
_entity.id
_entity.type
_entity.pdbx_description
1 polymer ?
#
loop_
_entity_poly.entity_id
_entity_poly.type
_entity_poly.pdbx_seq_one_letter_code
_entity_poly.pdbx_strand_id
1 'polypeptide(L)'
;MAKEPKDKETIEELPTPKKSGGGGNPLIPVLAVVILLPLLSYAMTAFVLVPMLKSELAGGGDHAEEAAHAAPAASSHGSSGGGGSHGGGDSHGGGGGDSAAHGNMVTFDLMKTNLARPSSTLIIVKFAVEGSDPNFAGIVESRKPALIDATLKILSLLTLVDTQTPGIQNIVKTDLITAYNEILGGPYVENLYFTDFVTQ
;
A
#
# COMPACT_ATOMS: atom_id res chain seq x y z
N MET A 1 17.98 66.73 23.65
CA MET A 1 18.28 65.35 24.13
C MET A 1 16.93 64.66 24.27
N ALA A 2 16.61 63.49 23.71
CA ALA A 2 17.33 62.33 23.19
C ALA A 2 16.35 61.61 22.20
N LYS A 3 16.71 61.12 21.01
CA LYS A 3 17.46 59.91 20.60
C LYS A 3 16.50 58.85 19.99
N GLU A 4 16.83 58.39 18.77
CA GLU A 4 16.18 57.32 17.94
C GLU A 4 16.09 55.94 18.66
N PRO A 5 15.33 54.92 18.15
CA PRO A 5 15.63 54.11 16.93
C PRO A 5 14.41 53.97 15.98
N LYS A 6 14.54 53.89 14.65
CA LYS A 6 15.11 52.85 13.77
C LYS A 6 14.34 51.52 13.71
N ASP A 7 14.22 51.03 12.47
CA ASP A 7 13.96 49.65 12.04
C ASP A 7 12.50 49.27 11.72
N LYS A 8 12.13 49.49 10.45
CA LYS A 8 11.26 48.57 9.71
C LYS A 8 11.86 48.28 8.33
N GLU A 9 12.74 47.29 8.36
CA GLU A 9 12.85 46.19 7.41
C GLU A 9 12.72 46.53 5.92
N THR A 10 13.88 46.69 5.32
CA THR A 10 14.23 46.13 4.00
C THR A 10 13.51 44.80 3.76
N ILE A 11 12.52 44.81 2.87
CA ILE A 11 12.10 43.58 2.20
C ILE A 11 12.89 43.52 0.90
N GLU A 12 13.82 42.57 0.85
CA GLU A 12 14.58 42.24 -0.34
C GLU A 12 13.63 41.95 -1.50
N GLU A 13 13.76 42.75 -2.55
CA GLU A 13 13.12 42.54 -3.84
C GLU A 13 13.66 41.24 -4.43
N LEU A 14 12.90 40.15 -4.28
CA LEU A 14 13.15 38.92 -5.02
C LEU A 14 13.09 39.24 -6.52
N PRO A 15 14.08 38.81 -7.33
CA PRO A 15 14.12 39.12 -8.74
C PRO A 15 12.87 38.56 -9.42
N THR A 16 12.01 39.46 -9.89
CA THR A 16 10.86 39.07 -10.70
C THR A 16 11.38 38.45 -12.01
N PRO A 17 10.87 37.27 -12.42
CA PRO A 17 11.30 36.67 -13.67
C PRO A 17 10.90 37.60 -14.81
N LYS A 18 11.92 38.07 -15.54
CA LYS A 18 11.77 38.88 -16.76
C LYS A 18 10.88 38.11 -17.73
N LYS A 19 9.64 38.61 -17.92
CA LYS A 19 8.74 38.12 -18.97
C LYS A 19 9.41 38.37 -20.31
N SER A 20 10.10 37.36 -20.84
CA SER A 20 10.61 37.40 -22.22
C SER A 20 9.41 37.41 -23.15
N GLY A 21 9.18 38.57 -23.78
CA GLY A 21 8.16 38.75 -24.79
C GLY A 21 8.42 37.83 -25.98
N GLY A 22 7.41 37.04 -26.34
CA GLY A 22 7.32 36.37 -27.62
C GLY A 22 5.92 36.64 -28.17
N GLY A 23 5.81 37.58 -29.10
CA GLY A 23 4.58 37.89 -29.82
C GLY A 23 4.17 36.74 -30.73
N GLY A 24 3.48 35.76 -30.15
CA GLY A 24 2.90 34.62 -30.83
C GLY A 24 1.65 34.18 -30.08
N ASN A 25 0.68 33.60 -30.78
CA ASN A 25 -0.62 33.24 -30.22
C ASN A 25 -0.44 32.56 -28.85
N PRO A 26 -1.08 33.04 -27.77
CA PRO A 26 -0.86 32.52 -26.41
C PRO A 26 -1.19 31.03 -26.26
N LEU A 27 -1.89 30.47 -27.25
CA LEU A 27 -2.19 29.04 -27.36
C LEU A 27 -1.03 28.18 -27.86
N ILE A 28 -0.07 28.73 -28.60
CA ILE A 28 1.09 27.97 -29.12
C ILE A 28 1.97 27.41 -27.99
N PRO A 29 2.41 28.19 -26.97
CA PRO A 29 3.19 27.63 -25.88
C PRO A 29 2.38 26.63 -25.04
N VAL A 30 1.06 26.83 -24.89
CA VAL A 30 0.18 25.90 -24.18
C VAL A 30 0.05 24.57 -24.93
N LEU A 31 -0.22 24.62 -26.24
CA LEU A 31 -0.32 23.43 -27.09
C LEU A 31 1.01 22.68 -27.17
N ALA A 32 2.14 23.41 -27.21
CA ALA A 32 3.46 22.81 -27.18
C ALA A 32 3.68 22.00 -25.90
N VAL A 33 3.32 22.52 -24.72
CA VAL A 33 3.43 21.79 -23.45
C VAL A 33 2.48 20.59 -23.42
N VAL A 34 1.24 20.75 -23.90
CA VAL A 34 0.24 19.67 -23.94
C VAL A 34 0.68 18.51 -24.82
N ILE A 35 1.44 18.76 -25.88
CA ILE A 35 1.98 17.70 -26.77
C ILE A 35 3.33 17.19 -26.28
N LEU A 36 4.19 18.06 -25.75
CA LEU A 36 5.54 17.72 -25.30
C LEU A 36 5.53 16.82 -24.06
N LEU A 37 4.63 17.06 -23.11
CA LEU A 37 4.57 16.27 -21.86
C LEU A 37 4.21 14.79 -22.11
N PRO A 38 3.16 14.44 -22.89
CA PRO A 38 2.88 13.04 -23.22
C PRO A 38 4.02 12.36 -23.98
N LEU A 39 4.67 13.07 -24.91
CA LEU A 39 5.80 12.53 -25.67
C LEU A 39 7.01 12.23 -24.79
N LEU A 40 7.34 13.12 -23.84
CA LEU A 40 8.40 12.90 -22.87
C LEU A 40 8.09 11.73 -21.92
N SER A 41 6.84 11.62 -21.44
CA SER A 41 6.41 10.49 -20.61
C SER A 41 6.51 9.16 -21.36
N TYR A 42 6.12 9.13 -22.64
CA TYR A 42 6.26 7.95 -23.48
C TYR A 42 7.73 7.58 -23.71
N ALA A 43 8.58 8.57 -23.98
CA ALA A 43 10.01 8.34 -24.19
C ALA A 43 10.69 7.76 -22.93
N MET A 44 10.41 8.32 -21.74
CA MET A 44 10.95 7.81 -20.47
C MET A 44 10.48 6.38 -20.20
N THR A 45 9.21 6.09 -20.48
CA THR A 45 8.68 4.74 -20.28
C THR A 45 9.33 3.74 -21.26
N ALA A 46 9.44 4.10 -22.53
CA ALA A 46 9.98 3.22 -23.58
C ALA A 46 11.50 3.01 -23.50
N PHE A 47 12.26 4.04 -23.09
CA PHE A 47 13.73 4.00 -23.10
C PHE A 47 14.37 3.83 -21.72
N VAL A 48 13.63 3.97 -20.61
CA VAL A 48 14.18 3.77 -19.27
C VAL A 48 13.46 2.62 -18.56
N LEU A 49 12.13 2.70 -18.44
CA LEU A 49 11.37 1.68 -17.72
C LEU A 49 11.42 0.34 -18.46
N VAL A 50 11.08 0.30 -19.75
CA VAL A 50 11.10 -0.97 -20.51
C VAL A 50 12.47 -1.67 -20.48
N PRO A 51 13.64 -1.01 -20.68
CA PRO A 51 14.92 -1.70 -20.53
C PRO A 51 15.23 -2.10 -19.08
N MET A 52 14.82 -1.33 -18.07
CA MET A 52 14.96 -1.76 -16.66
C MET A 52 14.09 -2.98 -16.35
N LEU A 53 12.81 -2.99 -16.75
CA LEU A 53 11.94 -4.16 -16.59
C LEU A 53 12.46 -5.37 -17.35
N LYS A 54 13.01 -5.19 -18.56
CA LYS A 54 13.64 -6.29 -19.31
C LYS A 54 14.94 -6.74 -18.65
N SER A 55 15.70 -5.84 -18.03
CA SER A 55 16.91 -6.17 -17.27
C SER A 55 16.59 -6.96 -16.01
N GLU A 56 15.58 -6.57 -15.23
CA GLU A 56 15.14 -7.32 -14.04
C GLU A 56 14.44 -8.64 -14.41
N LEU A 57 13.72 -8.68 -15.53
CA LEU A 57 13.06 -9.91 -15.98
C LEU A 57 14.03 -10.90 -16.65
N ALA A 58 15.16 -10.40 -17.20
CA ALA A 58 16.22 -11.24 -17.79
C ALA A 58 17.37 -11.54 -16.82
N GLY A 59 17.52 -10.76 -15.75
CA GLY A 59 18.50 -10.94 -14.69
C GLY A 59 17.77 -10.96 -13.36
N GLY A 60 17.44 -12.16 -12.90
CA GLY A 60 16.90 -12.33 -11.56
C GLY A 60 17.91 -11.83 -10.52
N GLY A 61 17.45 -10.92 -9.67
CA GLY A 61 18.11 -10.55 -8.42
C GLY A 61 18.94 -9.28 -8.49
N ASP A 62 18.69 -8.43 -7.48
CA ASP A 62 19.63 -7.49 -6.86
C ASP A 62 19.67 -6.05 -7.40
N HIS A 63 18.59 -5.32 -7.10
CA HIS A 63 18.69 -3.94 -6.62
C HIS A 63 18.11 -3.82 -5.21
N ALA A 64 18.77 -4.50 -4.28
CA ALA A 64 18.84 -4.04 -2.90
C ALA A 64 20.28 -3.60 -2.66
N GLU A 65 20.54 -2.30 -2.69
CA GLU A 65 21.74 -1.68 -2.12
C GLU A 65 21.46 -0.17 -1.92
N GLU A 66 21.88 0.49 -0.84
CA GLU A 66 22.81 0.08 0.20
C GLU A 66 22.78 1.04 1.41
N ALA A 67 22.97 0.49 2.62
CA ALA A 67 23.90 1.06 3.59
C ALA A 67 24.55 -0.07 4.42
N ALA A 68 25.67 -0.58 3.90
CA ALA A 68 26.90 -1.03 4.54
C ALA A 68 26.85 -1.97 5.76
N HIS A 69 27.41 -3.17 5.61
CA HIS A 69 28.71 -3.53 6.20
C HIS A 69 29.23 -4.88 5.65
N ALA A 70 30.52 -4.89 5.33
CA ALA A 70 31.22 -5.89 4.52
C ALA A 70 31.74 -7.14 5.28
N ALA A 71 31.54 -8.30 4.64
CA ALA A 71 32.48 -9.41 4.33
C ALA A 71 33.05 -10.32 5.47
N PRO A 72 33.70 -11.48 5.14
CA PRO A 72 33.19 -12.66 4.41
C PRO A 72 33.61 -14.01 5.07
N ALA A 73 33.07 -15.17 4.65
CA ALA A 73 33.83 -16.44 4.48
C ALA A 73 32.97 -17.67 4.04
N ALA A 74 33.37 -18.22 2.88
CA ALA A 74 33.60 -19.64 2.53
C ALA A 74 32.50 -20.74 2.61
N SER A 75 32.09 -21.21 1.41
CA SER A 75 32.25 -22.58 0.84
C SER A 75 32.11 -23.80 1.78
N SER A 76 31.42 -24.92 1.49
CA SER A 76 31.21 -25.67 0.23
C SER A 76 30.34 -26.94 0.46
N HIS A 77 29.68 -27.43 -0.62
CA HIS A 77 29.34 -28.82 -1.01
C HIS A 77 28.54 -29.74 -0.05
N GLY A 78 27.52 -30.51 -0.46
CA GLY A 78 26.94 -30.81 -1.78
C GLY A 78 25.96 -32.01 -1.70
N SER A 79 25.11 -32.15 -2.74
CA SER A 79 24.44 -33.36 -3.31
C SER A 79 23.76 -34.39 -2.38
N SER A 80 22.64 -35.06 -2.68
CA SER A 80 21.96 -35.37 -3.95
C SER A 80 20.70 -36.20 -3.68
N GLY A 81 19.67 -36.05 -4.52
CA GLY A 81 18.70 -37.09 -4.94
C GLY A 81 17.59 -37.47 -3.92
N GLY A 82 16.33 -37.74 -4.29
CA GLY A 82 15.65 -37.84 -5.58
C GLY A 82 14.34 -38.62 -5.42
N GLY A 83 13.34 -38.35 -6.29
CA GLY A 83 12.09 -39.13 -6.50
C GLY A 83 10.93 -38.76 -5.56
N GLY A 84 9.80 -38.18 -6.00
CA GLY A 84 8.80 -38.67 -6.97
C GLY A 84 7.63 -39.30 -6.19
N SER A 85 6.33 -39.18 -6.46
CA SER A 85 5.48 -38.57 -7.50
C SER A 85 4.02 -38.62 -6.99
N HIS A 86 3.14 -37.83 -7.63
CA HIS A 86 1.67 -37.95 -7.74
C HIS A 86 0.76 -37.33 -6.68
N GLY A 87 -0.19 -36.54 -7.19
CA GLY A 87 -1.41 -36.13 -6.51
C GLY A 87 -2.15 -35.03 -7.26
N GLY A 88 -2.50 -35.27 -8.53
CA GLY A 88 -3.36 -34.37 -9.31
C GLY A 88 -4.81 -34.39 -8.80
N GLY A 89 -5.49 -33.27 -8.95
CA GLY A 89 -6.90 -33.11 -8.60
C GLY A 89 -7.38 -31.71 -8.94
N ASP A 90 -7.83 -31.56 -10.18
CA ASP A 90 -8.54 -30.40 -10.70
C ASP A 90 -9.67 -29.95 -9.77
N SER A 91 -9.71 -28.66 -9.45
CA SER A 91 -10.90 -28.02 -8.92
C SER A 91 -11.11 -26.71 -9.65
N HIS A 92 -11.93 -26.80 -10.69
CA HIS A 92 -12.66 -25.67 -11.26
C HIS A 92 -13.52 -25.03 -10.17
N GLY A 93 -13.19 -23.79 -9.81
CA GLY A 93 -14.04 -22.89 -9.06
C GLY A 93 -14.14 -21.58 -9.80
N GLY A 94 -15.12 -21.46 -10.69
CA GLY A 94 -15.51 -20.18 -11.28
C GLY A 94 -16.37 -19.38 -10.31
N GLY A 95 -16.24 -18.05 -10.35
CA GLY A 95 -17.24 -17.17 -9.74
C GLY A 95 -16.72 -15.81 -9.28
N GLY A 96 -16.54 -14.89 -10.23
CA GLY A 96 -16.99 -13.49 -10.15
C GLY A 96 -16.51 -12.61 -8.99
N GLY A 97 -15.69 -11.62 -9.33
CA GLY A 97 -15.51 -10.42 -8.51
C GLY A 97 -14.35 -9.60 -9.03
N ASP A 98 -14.66 -8.55 -9.78
CA ASP A 98 -13.76 -7.48 -10.23
C ASP A 98 -12.76 -7.10 -9.12
N SER A 99 -11.57 -7.69 -9.16
CA SER A 99 -10.43 -7.25 -8.35
C SER A 99 -9.37 -6.84 -9.35
N ALA A 100 -9.51 -5.60 -9.82
CA ALA A 100 -8.41 -4.88 -10.42
C ALA A 100 -7.22 -5.01 -9.46
N ALA A 101 -6.23 -5.78 -9.89
CA ALA A 101 -5.01 -6.04 -9.18
C ALA A 101 -4.25 -4.72 -9.00
N HIS A 102 -4.56 -4.01 -7.92
CA HIS A 102 -3.55 -3.23 -7.21
C HIS A 102 -2.73 -4.27 -6.46
N GLY A 103 -1.60 -4.64 -7.07
CA GLY A 103 -0.68 -5.62 -6.49
C GLY A 103 -0.49 -5.29 -5.01
N ASN A 104 -0.76 -6.28 -4.16
CA ASN A 104 -0.62 -6.24 -2.70
C ASN A 104 -1.82 -5.75 -1.85
N MET A 105 -2.99 -5.41 -2.41
CA MET A 105 -4.17 -5.05 -1.60
C MET A 105 -5.33 -6.06 -1.73
N VAL A 106 -5.90 -6.48 -0.59
CA VAL A 106 -7.05 -7.40 -0.51
C VAL A 106 -8.18 -6.77 0.29
N THR A 107 -9.38 -6.70 -0.31
CA THR A 107 -10.57 -6.14 0.34
C THR A 107 -11.35 -7.20 1.09
N PHE A 108 -11.76 -6.86 2.32
CA PHE A 108 -12.71 -7.61 3.12
C PHE A 108 -14.05 -6.87 3.13
N ASP A 109 -15.03 -7.48 2.45
CA ASP A 109 -16.39 -6.95 2.35
C ASP A 109 -17.14 -7.04 3.68
N LEU A 110 -18.23 -6.26 3.76
CA LEU A 110 -19.19 -6.12 4.86
C LEU A 110 -19.13 -7.21 5.95
N MET A 111 -18.40 -6.92 7.02
CA MET A 111 -18.42 -7.72 8.25
C MET A 111 -19.42 -7.11 9.22
N LYS A 112 -20.46 -7.86 9.58
CA LYS A 112 -21.52 -7.45 10.50
C LYS A 112 -21.49 -8.31 11.76
N THR A 113 -21.36 -7.70 12.92
CA THR A 113 -21.43 -8.42 14.20
C THR A 113 -22.06 -7.57 15.30
N ASN A 114 -22.44 -8.21 16.40
CA ASN A 114 -22.93 -7.54 17.60
C ASN A 114 -21.75 -7.00 18.41
N LEU A 115 -21.95 -5.84 19.04
CA LEU A 115 -21.03 -5.33 20.05
C LEU A 115 -21.10 -6.14 21.35
N ALA A 116 -20.06 -6.03 22.17
CA ALA A 116 -20.01 -6.62 23.50
C ALA A 116 -21.12 -6.08 24.41
N ARG A 117 -21.78 -7.00 25.14
CA ARG A 117 -23.00 -6.85 25.96
C ARG A 117 -24.28 -6.81 25.12
N PRO A 118 -25.46 -7.17 25.70
CA PRO A 118 -26.72 -7.20 24.96
C PRO A 118 -27.23 -5.77 24.69
N SER A 119 -26.56 -5.07 23.78
CA SER A 119 -27.11 -3.97 23.01
C SER A 119 -27.54 -4.53 21.66
N SER A 120 -28.70 -4.15 21.14
CA SER A 120 -29.12 -4.46 19.75
C SER A 120 -28.30 -3.72 18.69
N THR A 121 -27.10 -3.24 19.05
CA THR A 121 -26.25 -2.42 18.21
C THR A 121 -25.33 -3.32 17.39
N LEU A 122 -25.43 -3.17 16.08
CA LEU A 122 -24.60 -3.85 15.11
C LEU A 122 -23.41 -2.96 14.74
N ILE A 123 -22.24 -3.55 14.57
CA ILE A 123 -21.12 -2.89 13.92
C ILE A 123 -20.97 -3.45 12.50
N ILE A 124 -20.82 -2.53 11.56
CA ILE A 124 -20.57 -2.79 10.15
C ILE A 124 -19.19 -2.24 9.83
N VAL A 125 -18.30 -3.12 9.38
CA VAL A 125 -16.95 -2.76 9.00
C VAL A 125 -16.66 -3.25 7.60
N LYS A 126 -16.03 -2.39 6.79
CA LYS A 126 -15.37 -2.76 5.53
C LYS A 126 -13.96 -2.21 5.56
N PHE A 127 -13.01 -3.00 5.06
CA PHE A 127 -11.62 -2.60 5.05
C PHE A 127 -10.84 -3.29 3.96
N ALA A 128 -9.73 -2.67 3.57
CA ALA A 128 -8.73 -3.25 2.69
C ALA A 128 -7.44 -3.46 3.46
N VAL A 129 -6.76 -4.56 3.19
CA VAL A 129 -5.50 -4.95 3.81
C VAL A 129 -4.41 -4.88 2.76
N GLU A 130 -3.32 -4.20 3.08
CA GLU A 130 -2.12 -4.10 2.26
C GLU A 130 -1.06 -5.06 2.82
N GLY A 131 -0.55 -5.92 1.94
CA GLY A 131 0.49 -6.86 2.28
C GLY A 131 1.89 -6.33 1.97
N SER A 132 2.90 -7.16 2.20
CA SER A 132 4.29 -6.94 1.78
C SER A 132 4.72 -7.84 0.61
N ASP A 133 3.98 -8.92 0.36
CA ASP A 133 4.36 -9.98 -0.57
C ASP A 133 3.66 -9.83 -1.94
N PRO A 134 4.35 -10.03 -3.08
CA PRO A 134 3.73 -9.98 -4.41
C PRO A 134 2.57 -10.98 -4.60
N ASN A 135 2.58 -12.09 -3.86
CA ASN A 135 1.53 -13.11 -3.82
C ASN A 135 0.62 -12.99 -2.59
N PHE A 136 0.57 -11.83 -1.93
CA PHE A 136 -0.23 -11.60 -0.72
C PHE A 136 -1.70 -12.00 -0.89
N ALA A 137 -2.30 -11.74 -2.05
CA ALA A 137 -3.68 -12.15 -2.33
C ALA A 137 -3.89 -13.67 -2.22
N GLY A 138 -2.95 -14.48 -2.74
CA GLY A 138 -3.02 -15.93 -2.63
C GLY A 138 -2.84 -16.43 -1.19
N ILE A 139 -1.94 -15.79 -0.44
CA ILE A 139 -1.69 -16.10 0.97
C ILE A 139 -2.94 -15.81 1.80
N VAL A 140 -3.54 -14.62 1.62
CA VAL A 140 -4.79 -14.22 2.29
C VAL A 140 -5.94 -15.15 1.94
N GLU A 141 -6.14 -15.46 0.65
CA GLU A 141 -7.25 -16.32 0.22
C GLU A 141 -7.16 -17.72 0.83
N SER A 142 -5.95 -18.27 1.01
CA SER A 142 -5.72 -19.58 1.63
C SER A 142 -6.13 -19.65 3.12
N ARG A 143 -6.15 -18.50 3.82
CA ARG A 143 -6.47 -18.39 5.25
C ARG A 143 -7.71 -17.54 5.53
N LYS A 144 -8.44 -17.13 4.50
CA LYS A 144 -9.55 -16.19 4.58
C LYS A 144 -10.61 -16.55 5.62
N PRO A 145 -11.06 -17.81 5.79
CA PRO A 145 -12.01 -18.15 6.85
C PRO A 145 -11.49 -17.84 8.26
N ALA A 146 -10.21 -18.09 8.53
CA ALA A 146 -9.58 -17.81 9.82
C ALA A 146 -9.43 -16.30 10.06
N LEU A 147 -9.08 -15.53 9.02
CA LEU A 147 -8.99 -14.06 9.10
C LEU A 147 -10.35 -13.42 9.37
N ILE A 148 -11.42 -13.95 8.75
CA ILE A 148 -12.80 -13.52 9.01
C ILE A 148 -13.18 -13.80 10.46
N ASP A 149 -12.93 -15.02 10.96
CA ASP A 149 -13.24 -15.39 12.35
C ASP A 149 -12.51 -14.47 13.36
N ALA A 150 -11.22 -14.23 13.14
CA ALA A 150 -10.44 -13.32 13.97
C ALA A 150 -10.98 -11.88 13.96
N THR A 151 -11.38 -11.40 12.79
CA THR A 151 -12.04 -10.10 12.64
C THR A 151 -13.32 -10.04 13.46
N LEU A 152 -14.21 -11.03 13.30
CA LEU A 152 -15.47 -11.08 14.03
C LEU A 152 -15.24 -11.15 15.54
N LYS A 153 -14.23 -11.91 15.99
CA LYS A 153 -13.85 -11.98 17.40
C LYS A 153 -13.41 -10.62 17.93
N ILE A 154 -12.48 -9.94 17.27
CA ILE A 154 -12.00 -8.61 17.68
C ILE A 154 -13.17 -7.60 17.72
N LEU A 155 -13.98 -7.55 16.66
CA LEU A 155 -15.11 -6.64 16.60
C LEU A 155 -16.18 -6.93 17.66
N SER A 156 -16.38 -8.21 18.02
CA SER A 156 -17.34 -8.60 19.06
C SER A 156 -16.93 -8.21 20.47
N LEU A 157 -15.64 -7.89 20.68
CA LEU A 157 -15.13 -7.42 21.97
C LEU A 157 -15.38 -5.93 22.18
N LEU A 158 -15.62 -5.17 21.11
CA LEU A 158 -15.86 -3.73 21.20
C LEU A 158 -17.21 -3.46 21.86
N THR A 159 -17.24 -2.53 22.80
CA THR A 159 -18.48 -2.01 23.37
C THR A 159 -18.93 -0.75 22.66
N LEU A 160 -20.21 -0.37 22.83
CA LEU A 160 -20.72 0.91 22.31
C LEU A 160 -19.88 2.12 22.74
N VAL A 161 -19.37 2.12 23.99
CA VAL A 161 -18.55 3.21 24.50
C VAL A 161 -17.22 3.29 23.75
N ASP A 162 -16.61 2.14 23.46
CA ASP A 162 -15.35 2.08 22.71
C ASP A 162 -15.52 2.62 21.30
N THR A 163 -16.63 2.27 20.63
CA THR A 163 -16.92 2.75 19.26
C THR A 163 -17.12 4.26 19.15
N GLN A 164 -17.50 4.93 20.24
CA GLN A 164 -17.66 6.39 20.30
C GLN A 164 -16.35 7.10 20.71
N THR A 165 -15.33 6.33 21.09
CA THR A 165 -14.05 6.88 21.54
C THR A 165 -13.22 7.37 20.36
N PRO A 166 -12.67 8.60 20.39
CA PRO A 166 -11.77 9.09 19.36
C PRO A 166 -10.57 8.15 19.19
N GLY A 167 -10.28 7.76 17.94
CA GLY A 167 -9.12 6.91 17.63
C GLY A 167 -9.35 5.41 17.80
N ILE A 168 -10.57 4.95 18.11
CA ILE A 168 -10.88 3.50 18.20
C ILE A 168 -10.50 2.73 16.93
N GLN A 169 -10.65 3.36 15.76
CA GLN A 169 -10.25 2.75 14.49
C GLN A 169 -8.76 2.42 14.46
N ASN A 170 -7.88 3.26 15.02
CA ASN A 170 -6.45 2.95 15.04
C ASN A 170 -6.14 1.77 15.96
N ILE A 171 -6.88 1.61 17.06
CA ILE A 171 -6.74 0.47 17.95
C ILE A 171 -7.18 -0.81 17.24
N VAL A 172 -8.39 -0.81 16.65
CA VAL A 172 -8.92 -1.96 15.89
C VAL A 172 -8.01 -2.31 14.71
N LYS A 173 -7.46 -1.31 14.03
CA LYS A 173 -6.47 -1.49 12.97
C LYS A 173 -5.25 -2.27 13.46
N THR A 174 -4.65 -1.83 14.56
CA THR A 174 -3.46 -2.48 15.13
C THR A 174 -3.78 -3.91 15.58
N ASP A 175 -4.94 -4.13 16.22
CA ASP A 175 -5.36 -5.47 16.65
C ASP A 175 -5.58 -6.42 15.46
N LEU A 176 -6.22 -5.93 14.39
CA LEU A 176 -6.45 -6.71 13.17
C LEU A 176 -5.14 -7.05 12.47
N ILE A 177 -4.23 -6.10 12.28
CA ILE A 177 -2.91 -6.34 11.67
C ILE A 177 -2.13 -7.39 12.48
N THR A 178 -2.15 -7.28 13.80
CA THR A 178 -1.48 -8.23 14.70
C THR A 178 -2.06 -9.62 14.55
N ALA A 179 -3.39 -9.76 14.68
CA ALA A 179 -4.06 -11.06 14.56
C ALA A 179 -3.87 -11.69 13.18
N TYR A 180 -3.88 -10.88 12.11
CA TYR A 180 -3.69 -11.37 10.75
C TYR A 180 -2.28 -11.92 10.57
N ASN A 181 -1.25 -11.19 11.02
CA ASN A 181 0.13 -11.66 10.93
C ASN A 181 0.39 -12.93 11.75
N GLU A 182 -0.26 -13.07 12.91
CA GLU A 182 -0.23 -14.32 13.69
C GLU A 182 -0.84 -15.50 12.91
N ILE A 183 -1.98 -15.30 12.26
CA ILE A 183 -2.68 -16.34 11.49
C ILE A 183 -1.91 -16.72 10.22
N LEU A 184 -1.31 -15.73 9.56
CA LEU A 184 -0.52 -15.93 8.34
C LEU A 184 0.88 -16.48 8.64
N GLY A 185 1.34 -16.44 9.90
CA GLY A 185 2.61 -17.01 10.34
C GLY A 185 3.82 -16.13 10.03
N GLY A 186 3.62 -14.82 9.86
CA GLY A 186 4.67 -13.86 9.52
C GLY A 186 4.15 -12.43 9.32
N PRO A 187 5.03 -11.43 9.20
CA PRO A 187 4.67 -10.02 9.00
C PRO A 187 4.25 -9.75 7.53
N TYR A 188 3.18 -10.40 7.10
CA TYR A 188 2.66 -10.31 5.75
C TYR A 188 1.77 -9.09 5.52
N VAL A 189 1.09 -8.61 6.56
CA VAL A 189 0.22 -7.43 6.55
C VAL A 189 1.02 -6.23 7.03
N GLU A 190 1.14 -5.22 6.17
CA GLU A 190 1.79 -3.95 6.48
C GLU A 190 0.79 -2.91 6.97
N ASN A 191 -0.37 -2.84 6.30
CA ASN A 191 -1.33 -1.79 6.57
C ASN A 191 -2.78 -2.25 6.38
N LEU A 192 -3.71 -1.49 6.96
CA LEU A 192 -5.14 -1.73 6.87
C LEU A 192 -5.91 -0.41 6.81
N TYR A 193 -6.85 -0.31 5.89
CA TYR A 193 -7.61 0.90 5.63
C TYR A 193 -9.10 0.60 5.77
N PHE A 194 -9.76 1.25 6.73
CA PHE A 194 -11.21 1.18 6.84
C PHE A 194 -11.85 2.00 5.72
N THR A 195 -12.75 1.38 4.98
CA THR A 195 -13.60 2.04 4.00
C THR A 195 -14.98 2.37 4.59
N ASP A 196 -15.47 1.52 5.50
CA ASP A 196 -16.64 1.79 6.33
C ASP A 196 -16.37 1.33 7.77
N PHE A 197 -16.75 2.15 8.75
CA PHE A 197 -16.75 1.80 10.17
C PHE A 197 -17.96 2.47 10.85
N VAL A 198 -19.06 1.74 10.95
CA VAL A 198 -20.36 2.30 11.35
C VAL A 198 -21.04 1.40 12.38
N THR A 199 -21.59 2.01 13.43
CA THR A 199 -22.51 1.35 14.38
C THR A 199 -23.96 1.68 14.05
N GLN A 200 -24.86 0.71 14.12
CA GLN A 200 -26.30 0.83 13.83
C GLN A 200 -27.16 0.27 14.95
#